data_AF-A0A523U650-F1
#
_entry.id   AF-A0A523U650-F1
#
_cell.length_a   1.000
_cell.length_b   1.000
_cell.length_c   1.000
_cell.angle_alpha   90.00
_cell.angle_beta   90.00
_cell.angle_gamma   90.00
#
_symmetry.space_group_name_H-M   'P 1'
#
loop_
_entity.id
_entity.type
_entity.pdbx_description
1 polymer ?
#
loop_
_entity_poly.entity_id
_entity_poly.type
_entity_poly.pdbx_seq_one_letter_code
_entity_poly.pdbx_strand_id
1 'polypeptide(L)'
;MKIGFNLKLAIAVVAVFAFLIVGLFLYEPLWFIVQERRIKSDDAAIRAAAIKAVAAKGEKALPHVTTWLKSSNDNLAIGACRIVVEIKKYFDDPVKHIVRCPQRNGLPIFAVFEEGRHDPKGKAKGHIELIDHTGETFRYYRGANVIEGAFEDVNNDGIIDNVEVIPSGLPDSRVYGDILHVLPITRAKKPLLRVAYNNSKDDIEEWSWELVETGTPGIFDISVGPVVDEKTAKVKPEAVYRWSVSGRKYEGPKGGIGQPFIRLDGEHPGLFEDYLKGISQENRKKPDGKRK
;
A
#
# COMPACT_ATOMS: atom_id res chain seq x y z
N MET A 1 -34.70 65.40 5.25
CA MET A 1 -33.34 65.85 5.61
C MET A 1 -32.39 65.57 4.47
N LYS A 2 -31.61 66.55 4.00
CA LYS A 2 -30.57 66.32 2.98
C LYS A 2 -29.31 65.84 3.69
N ILE A 3 -28.83 64.64 3.34
CA ILE A 3 -27.57 64.11 3.88
C ILE A 3 -26.42 64.98 3.36
N GLY A 4 -25.60 65.52 4.27
CA GLY A 4 -24.43 66.33 3.95
C GLY A 4 -23.37 65.55 3.16
N PHE A 5 -22.61 66.25 2.32
CA PHE A 5 -21.57 65.66 1.46
C PHE A 5 -20.56 64.83 2.26
N ASN A 6 -20.13 65.31 3.43
CA ASN A 6 -19.18 64.62 4.30
C ASN A 6 -19.70 63.24 4.78
N LEU A 7 -21.00 63.12 5.07
CA LEU A 7 -21.58 61.84 5.49
C LEU A 7 -21.64 60.85 4.31
N LYS A 8 -21.98 61.33 3.10
CA LYS A 8 -21.96 60.48 1.89
C LYS A 8 -20.55 59.97 1.58
N LEU A 9 -19.55 60.84 1.71
CA LEU A 9 -18.14 60.47 1.51
C LEU A 9 -17.69 59.43 2.54
N ALA A 10 -18.01 59.63 3.82
CA ALA A 10 -17.68 58.68 4.88
C ALA A 10 -18.33 57.30 4.63
N ILE A 11 -19.61 57.25 4.26
CA ILE A 11 -20.31 56.01 3.91
C ILE A 11 -19.65 55.34 2.70
N ALA A 12 -19.30 56.11 1.66
CA ALA A 12 -18.66 55.56 0.47
C ALA A 12 -17.30 54.94 0.78
N VAL A 13 -16.47 55.63 1.59
CA VAL A 13 -15.16 55.12 2.02
C VAL A 13 -15.34 53.82 2.81
N VAL A 14 -16.24 53.79 3.79
CA VAL A 14 -16.53 52.57 4.57
C VAL A 14 -17.00 51.43 3.67
N ALA A 15 -17.87 51.70 2.69
CA ALA A 15 -18.34 50.69 1.75
C ALA A 15 -17.19 50.10 0.93
N VAL A 16 -16.28 50.94 0.41
CA VAL A 16 -15.10 50.46 -0.36
C VAL A 16 -14.21 49.56 0.51
N PHE A 17 -13.92 49.96 1.74
CA PHE A 17 -13.13 49.11 2.65
C PHE A 17 -13.85 47.81 2.99
N ALA A 18 -15.16 47.84 3.22
CA ALA A 18 -15.94 46.63 3.43
C ALA A 18 -15.85 45.68 2.22
N PHE A 19 -15.98 46.19 0.99
CA PHE A 19 -15.82 45.37 -0.23
C PHE A 19 -14.40 44.81 -0.38
N LEU A 20 -13.37 45.59 -0.07
CA LEU A 20 -11.98 45.11 -0.11
C LEU A 20 -11.74 44.00 0.91
N ILE A 21 -12.24 44.17 2.15
CA ILE A 21 -12.13 43.16 3.21
C ILE A 21 -12.86 41.88 2.79
N VAL A 22 -14.10 41.99 2.31
CA VAL A 22 -14.87 40.84 1.79
C VAL A 22 -14.13 40.16 0.64
N GLY A 23 -13.58 40.94 -0.30
CA GLY A 23 -12.79 40.42 -1.42
C GLY A 23 -11.55 39.64 -0.97
N LEU A 24 -10.84 40.12 0.06
CA LEU A 24 -9.70 39.44 0.64
C LEU A 24 -10.10 38.11 1.30
N PHE A 25 -11.22 38.09 2.04
CA PHE A 25 -11.73 36.87 2.67
C PHE A 25 -12.27 35.85 1.65
N LEU A 26 -12.81 36.30 0.52
CA LEU A 26 -13.33 35.42 -0.52
C LEU A 26 -12.27 34.93 -1.50
N TYR A 27 -11.14 35.62 -1.63
CA TYR A 27 -10.09 35.27 -2.58
C TYR A 27 -9.56 33.85 -2.38
N GLU A 28 -9.21 33.51 -1.13
CA GLU A 28 -8.63 32.22 -0.80
C GLU A 28 -9.57 31.03 -1.07
N PRO A 29 -10.83 30.99 -0.58
CA PRO A 29 -11.74 29.89 -0.88
C PRO A 29 -12.06 29.79 -2.38
N LEU A 30 -12.21 30.90 -3.09
CA LEU A 30 -12.41 30.90 -4.55
C LEU A 30 -11.20 30.33 -5.28
N TRP A 31 -9.99 30.68 -4.85
CA TRP A 31 -8.77 30.15 -5.44
C TRP A 31 -8.67 28.63 -5.27
N PHE A 32 -8.98 28.09 -4.09
CA PHE A 32 -9.00 26.64 -3.87
C PHE A 32 -10.07 25.94 -4.71
N ILE A 33 -11.26 26.53 -4.90
CA ILE A 33 -12.29 26.00 -5.81
C ILE A 33 -11.76 25.92 -7.25
N VAL A 34 -11.03 26.93 -7.71
CA VAL A 34 -10.40 26.91 -9.04
C VAL A 34 -9.35 25.81 -9.14
N GLN A 35 -8.48 25.65 -8.13
CA GLN A 35 -7.49 24.57 -8.14
C GLN A 35 -8.13 23.19 -8.09
N GLU A 36 -9.17 22.99 -7.30
CA GLU A 36 -9.91 21.73 -7.25
C GLU A 36 -10.40 21.29 -8.65
N ARG A 37 -11.00 22.23 -9.41
CA ARG A 37 -11.44 21.97 -10.78
C ARG A 37 -10.28 21.63 -11.72
N ARG A 38 -9.14 22.31 -11.56
CA ARG A 38 -7.93 22.03 -12.35
C ARG A 38 -7.32 20.68 -12.03
N ILE A 39 -7.31 20.27 -10.76
CA ILE A 39 -6.84 18.94 -10.35
C ILE A 39 -7.77 17.84 -10.88
N LYS A 40 -9.08 18.11 -11.01
CA LYS A 40 -10.04 17.18 -11.63
C LYS A 40 -9.89 17.04 -13.15
N SER A 41 -9.16 17.94 -13.82
CA SER A 41 -9.02 17.97 -15.28
C SER A 41 -8.44 16.67 -15.85
N ASP A 42 -8.85 16.27 -17.05
CA ASP A 42 -8.27 15.13 -17.76
C ASP A 42 -6.87 15.44 -18.33
N ASP A 43 -6.51 16.73 -18.45
CA ASP A 43 -5.18 17.17 -18.87
C ASP A 43 -4.16 17.05 -17.73
N ALA A 44 -3.19 16.15 -17.91
CA ALA A 44 -2.14 15.88 -16.93
C ALA A 44 -1.27 17.10 -16.60
N ALA A 45 -1.01 17.97 -17.57
CA ALA A 45 -0.21 19.18 -17.35
C ALA A 45 -0.96 20.21 -16.51
N ILE A 46 -2.28 20.35 -16.73
CA ILE A 46 -3.14 21.21 -15.92
C ILE A 46 -3.19 20.69 -14.47
N ARG A 47 -3.34 19.37 -14.28
CA ARG A 47 -3.32 18.75 -12.93
C ARG A 47 -1.99 19.00 -12.23
N ALA A 48 -0.87 18.71 -12.89
CA ALA A 48 0.47 18.86 -12.32
C ALA A 48 0.75 20.32 -11.88
N ALA A 49 0.37 21.29 -12.73
CA ALA A 49 0.51 22.71 -12.40
C ALA A 49 -0.34 23.12 -11.18
N ALA A 50 -1.57 22.62 -11.09
CA ALA A 50 -2.46 22.90 -9.95
C ALA A 50 -1.95 22.26 -8.65
N ILE A 51 -1.49 21.00 -8.71
CA ILE A 51 -0.86 20.30 -7.57
C ILE A 51 0.32 21.10 -7.03
N LYS A 52 1.24 21.52 -7.90
CA LYS A 52 2.40 22.34 -7.51
C LYS A 52 1.98 23.69 -6.90
N ALA A 53 0.99 24.34 -7.49
CA ALA A 53 0.49 25.62 -6.99
C ALA A 53 -0.16 25.50 -5.60
N VAL A 54 -0.89 24.43 -5.34
CA VAL A 54 -1.48 24.15 -4.01
C VAL A 54 -0.41 23.76 -3.01
N ALA A 55 0.52 22.88 -3.37
CA ALA A 55 1.60 22.48 -2.47
C ALA A 55 2.48 23.67 -2.04
N ALA A 56 2.70 24.65 -2.93
CA ALA A 56 3.42 25.88 -2.61
C ALA A 56 2.75 26.75 -1.53
N LYS A 57 1.47 26.51 -1.19
CA LYS A 57 0.80 27.16 -0.05
C LYS A 57 1.19 26.53 1.30
N GLY A 58 1.89 25.40 1.30
CA GLY A 58 2.34 24.70 2.49
C GLY A 58 1.17 24.23 3.36
N GLU A 59 1.37 24.22 4.68
CA GLU A 59 0.40 23.72 5.66
C GLU A 59 -0.97 24.40 5.59
N LYS A 60 -1.05 25.65 5.12
CA LYS A 60 -2.32 26.37 4.94
C LYS A 60 -3.28 25.68 3.97
N ALA A 61 -2.77 24.87 3.04
CA ALA A 61 -3.61 24.09 2.12
C ALA A 61 -4.21 22.83 2.75
N LEU A 62 -3.67 22.32 3.86
CA LEU A 62 -4.05 21.01 4.42
C LEU A 62 -5.54 20.87 4.74
N PRO A 63 -6.27 21.88 5.26
CA PRO A 63 -7.72 21.76 5.48
C PRO A 63 -8.51 21.49 4.19
N HIS A 64 -8.10 22.08 3.05
CA HIS A 64 -8.73 21.85 1.76
C HIS A 64 -8.31 20.49 1.17
N VAL A 65 -7.03 20.19 1.24
CA VAL A 65 -6.45 18.95 0.69
C VAL A 65 -6.99 17.71 1.41
N THR A 66 -7.15 17.76 2.72
CA THR A 66 -7.75 16.66 3.51
C THR A 66 -9.22 16.43 3.15
N THR A 67 -9.95 17.47 2.74
CA THR A 67 -11.30 17.32 2.19
C THR A 67 -11.24 16.64 0.81
N TRP A 68 -10.28 17.01 -0.04
CA TRP A 68 -10.09 16.43 -1.36
C TRP A 68 -9.64 14.97 -1.35
N LEU A 69 -8.88 14.53 -0.35
CA LEU A 69 -8.53 13.10 -0.15
C LEU A 69 -9.77 12.20 -0.01
N LYS A 70 -10.90 12.75 0.45
CA LYS A 70 -12.17 12.04 0.64
C LYS A 70 -13.02 12.00 -0.63
N SER A 71 -12.56 12.64 -1.70
CA SER A 71 -13.27 12.71 -2.99
C SER A 71 -13.45 11.31 -3.60
N SER A 72 -14.59 11.11 -4.27
CA SER A 72 -14.82 9.94 -5.12
C SER A 72 -14.13 10.05 -6.48
N ASN A 73 -13.78 11.27 -6.92
CA ASN A 73 -13.02 11.51 -8.14
C ASN A 73 -11.53 11.18 -7.92
N ASP A 74 -11.01 10.21 -8.68
CA ASP A 74 -9.65 9.69 -8.52
C ASP A 74 -8.57 10.74 -8.80
N ASN A 75 -8.74 11.56 -9.84
CA ASN A 75 -7.79 12.64 -10.16
C ASN A 75 -7.63 13.60 -8.97
N LEU A 76 -8.75 14.00 -8.35
CA LEU A 76 -8.73 14.86 -7.18
C LEU A 76 -8.09 14.17 -5.96
N ALA A 77 -8.49 12.94 -5.66
CA ALA A 77 -8.00 12.20 -4.49
C ALA A 77 -6.49 11.91 -4.60
N ILE A 78 -6.02 11.43 -5.76
CA ILE A 78 -4.61 11.18 -6.03
C ILE A 78 -3.81 12.49 -6.05
N GLY A 79 -4.34 13.55 -6.67
CA GLY A 79 -3.70 14.86 -6.67
C GLY A 79 -3.57 15.44 -5.27
N ALA A 80 -4.60 15.30 -4.43
CA ALA A 80 -4.56 15.68 -3.02
C ALA A 80 -3.49 14.88 -2.25
N CYS A 81 -3.37 13.58 -2.49
CA CYS A 81 -2.32 12.76 -1.88
C CYS A 81 -0.91 13.25 -2.28
N ARG A 82 -0.67 13.56 -3.56
CA ARG A 82 0.59 14.17 -4.01
C ARG A 82 0.90 15.49 -3.30
N ILE A 83 -0.12 16.34 -3.09
CA ILE A 83 0.04 17.61 -2.37
C ILE A 83 0.45 17.36 -0.91
N VAL A 84 -0.18 16.40 -0.22
CA VAL A 84 0.19 16.07 1.17
C VAL A 84 1.64 15.64 1.27
N VAL A 85 2.06 14.76 0.35
CA VAL A 85 3.44 14.28 0.28
C VAL A 85 4.43 15.43 0.11
N GLU A 86 4.16 16.34 -0.83
CA GLU A 86 5.03 17.49 -1.11
C GLU A 86 5.11 18.46 0.10
N ILE A 87 3.98 18.74 0.74
CA ILE A 87 3.91 19.66 1.90
C ILE A 87 4.68 19.08 3.08
N LYS A 88 4.46 17.78 3.37
CA LYS A 88 5.02 17.13 4.56
C LYS A 88 6.43 16.56 4.34
N LYS A 89 6.91 16.55 3.09
CA LYS A 89 8.23 16.04 2.71
C LYS A 89 8.48 14.64 3.27
N TYR A 90 7.51 13.75 3.08
CA TYR A 90 7.61 12.37 3.57
C TYR A 90 8.73 11.57 2.90
N PHE A 91 9.18 12.03 1.74
CA PHE A 91 10.07 11.32 0.84
C PHE A 91 11.22 12.22 0.43
N ASP A 92 12.41 11.65 0.37
CA ASP A 92 13.59 12.31 -0.21
C ASP A 92 13.60 12.16 -1.74
N ASP A 93 13.03 11.07 -2.24
CA ASP A 93 12.97 10.74 -3.67
C ASP A 93 11.57 11.09 -4.25
N PRO A 94 11.46 11.36 -5.58
CA PRO A 94 10.19 11.71 -6.20
C PRO A 94 9.13 10.61 -6.11
N VAL A 95 7.85 10.98 -6.08
CA VAL A 95 6.74 10.00 -6.13
C VAL A 95 6.57 9.43 -7.53
N LYS A 96 6.94 8.15 -7.71
CA LYS A 96 6.75 7.35 -8.92
C LYS A 96 5.26 7.20 -9.25
N HIS A 97 4.48 6.64 -8.35
CA HIS A 97 3.04 6.49 -8.54
C HIS A 97 2.27 6.37 -7.23
N ILE A 98 0.95 6.56 -7.30
CA ILE A 98 0.04 6.44 -6.16
C ILE A 98 -1.10 5.52 -6.57
N VAL A 99 -1.39 4.53 -5.73
CA VAL A 99 -2.54 3.65 -5.87
C VAL A 99 -3.58 4.02 -4.81
N ARG A 100 -4.82 4.24 -5.26
CA ARG A 100 -5.96 4.43 -4.37
C ARG A 100 -6.48 3.06 -3.97
N CYS A 101 -6.30 2.67 -2.72
CA CYS A 101 -6.74 1.40 -2.16
C CYS A 101 -8.13 1.59 -1.52
N PRO A 102 -9.21 1.07 -2.13
CA PRO A 102 -10.55 1.18 -1.56
C PRO A 102 -10.63 0.42 -0.24
N GLN A 103 -11.58 0.81 0.61
CA GLN A 103 -11.84 0.16 1.90
C GLN A 103 -13.30 -0.25 1.97
N ARG A 104 -13.58 -1.48 2.41
CA ARG A 104 -14.95 -2.03 2.47
C ARG A 104 -15.94 -1.11 3.20
N ASN A 105 -15.53 -0.54 4.33
CA ASN A 105 -16.35 0.31 5.19
C ASN A 105 -15.62 1.60 5.57
N GLY A 106 -15.08 2.32 4.59
CA GLY A 106 -14.35 3.54 4.92
C GLY A 106 -13.85 4.34 3.73
N LEU A 107 -13.14 5.41 4.05
CA LEU A 107 -12.43 6.23 3.08
C LEU A 107 -11.16 5.50 2.61
N PRO A 108 -10.71 5.75 1.38
CA PRO A 108 -9.56 5.07 0.81
C PRO A 108 -8.29 5.28 1.63
N ILE A 109 -7.39 4.30 1.50
CA ILE A 109 -5.97 4.43 1.83
C ILE A 109 -5.23 4.68 0.52
N PHE A 110 -4.13 5.43 0.56
CA PHE A 110 -3.27 5.67 -0.60
C PHE A 110 -1.94 4.96 -0.37
N ALA A 111 -1.61 4.04 -1.26
CA ALA A 111 -0.28 3.46 -1.33
C ALA A 111 0.59 4.35 -2.23
N VAL A 112 1.58 4.98 -1.64
CA VAL A 112 2.50 5.89 -2.35
C VAL A 112 3.82 5.17 -2.58
N PHE A 113 4.23 5.13 -3.83
CA PHE A 113 5.48 4.51 -4.25
C PHE A 113 6.46 5.59 -4.71
N GLU A 114 7.65 5.57 -4.12
CA GLU A 114 8.77 6.45 -4.51
C GLU A 114 9.50 5.92 -5.75
N GLU A 115 10.21 6.80 -6.44
CA GLU A 115 11.26 6.41 -7.38
C GLU A 115 12.47 5.91 -6.57
N GLY A 116 12.60 4.59 -6.42
CA GLY A 116 13.70 4.02 -5.65
C GLY A 116 15.03 4.07 -6.41
N ARG A 117 16.12 4.46 -5.73
CA ARG A 117 17.51 4.19 -6.21
C ARG A 117 17.81 2.70 -6.35
N HIS A 118 17.03 1.88 -5.64
CA HIS A 118 17.13 0.43 -5.59
C HIS A 118 15.95 -0.27 -6.25
N ASP A 119 15.16 0.40 -7.10
CA ASP A 119 14.17 -0.29 -7.93
C ASP A 119 14.91 -1.40 -8.71
N PRO A 120 14.75 -2.69 -8.33
CA PRO A 120 15.40 -3.73 -9.09
C PRO A 120 14.75 -3.74 -10.47
N LYS A 121 15.57 -3.88 -11.52
CA LYS A 121 15.04 -4.05 -12.88
C LYS A 121 14.15 -5.30 -12.88
N GLY A 122 12.82 -5.15 -12.92
CA GLY A 122 11.89 -6.28 -12.74
C GLY A 122 10.45 -5.89 -12.38
N LYS A 123 9.74 -6.82 -11.69
CA LYS A 123 8.30 -6.77 -11.35
C LYS A 123 7.94 -6.06 -10.03
N ALA A 124 8.93 -5.72 -9.19
CA ALA A 124 8.70 -5.07 -7.90
C ALA A 124 8.06 -3.68 -8.06
N LYS A 125 7.11 -3.32 -7.19
CA LYS A 125 6.44 -2.02 -7.20
C LYS A 125 7.27 -0.91 -6.55
N GLY A 126 8.19 -1.29 -5.66
CA GLY A 126 9.18 -0.40 -5.03
C GLY A 126 8.85 -0.10 -3.56
N HIS A 127 9.53 0.91 -3.00
CA HIS A 127 9.29 1.35 -1.62
C HIS A 127 7.87 1.92 -1.49
N ILE A 128 7.17 1.59 -0.40
CA ILE A 128 5.78 1.96 -0.14
C ILE A 128 5.63 2.68 1.19
N GLU A 129 4.83 3.75 1.17
CA GLU A 129 4.27 4.38 2.36
C GLU A 129 2.75 4.46 2.22
N LEU A 130 2.04 4.23 3.32
CA LEU A 130 0.58 4.29 3.34
C LEU A 130 0.11 5.61 3.94
N ILE A 131 -0.73 6.33 3.21
CA ILE A 131 -1.34 7.59 3.64
C ILE A 131 -2.85 7.40 3.73
N ASP A 132 -3.45 7.83 4.84
CA ASP A 132 -4.90 7.78 5.00
C ASP A 132 -5.61 9.07 4.51
N HIS A 133 -6.93 9.09 4.59
CA HIS A 133 -7.78 10.21 4.20
C HIS A 133 -7.61 11.50 5.04
N THR A 134 -6.87 11.45 6.15
CA THR A 134 -6.49 12.60 6.97
C THR A 134 -5.11 13.15 6.57
N GLY A 135 -4.39 12.46 5.68
CA GLY A 135 -3.04 12.81 5.26
C GLY A 135 -1.97 12.38 6.27
N GLU A 136 -2.31 11.54 7.25
CA GLU A 136 -1.34 10.89 8.14
C GLU A 136 -0.78 9.64 7.48
N THR A 137 0.50 9.38 7.74
CA THR A 137 1.11 8.12 7.31
C THR A 137 1.02 7.08 8.41
N PHE A 138 1.06 5.81 8.00
CA PHE A 138 1.23 4.71 8.92
C PHE A 138 2.06 3.63 8.26
N ARG A 139 2.94 3.02 9.06
CA ARG A 139 3.86 2.00 8.56
C ARG A 139 3.12 0.86 7.89
N TYR A 140 3.69 0.34 6.81
CA TYR A 140 3.29 -0.96 6.29
C TYR A 140 3.65 -2.09 7.29
N TYR A 141 3.34 -3.34 6.94
CA TYR A 141 3.41 -4.48 7.85
C TYR A 141 4.82 -4.77 8.36
N ARG A 142 5.01 -4.77 9.68
CA ARG A 142 6.28 -5.11 10.37
C ARG A 142 7.54 -4.37 9.89
N GLY A 143 7.39 -3.21 9.25
CA GLY A 143 8.51 -2.46 8.69
C GLY A 143 9.04 -3.00 7.37
N ALA A 144 8.43 -4.06 6.81
CA ALA A 144 8.52 -4.29 5.37
C ALA A 144 7.93 -3.06 4.70
N ASN A 145 8.68 -2.43 3.82
CA ASN A 145 8.33 -1.18 3.16
C ASN A 145 8.73 -1.22 1.68
N VAL A 146 9.01 -2.40 1.13
CA VAL A 146 9.27 -2.61 -0.30
C VAL A 146 8.34 -3.71 -0.76
N ILE A 147 7.60 -3.45 -1.84
CA ILE A 147 6.66 -4.39 -2.43
C ILE A 147 7.35 -5.11 -3.59
N GLU A 148 7.65 -6.39 -3.42
CA GLU A 148 8.32 -7.22 -4.43
C GLU A 148 7.38 -8.21 -5.13
N GLY A 149 6.22 -8.47 -4.52
CA GLY A 149 5.22 -9.42 -5.00
C GLY A 149 4.08 -8.82 -5.81
N ALA A 150 2.93 -9.49 -5.80
CA ALA A 150 1.72 -9.01 -6.47
C ALA A 150 1.03 -7.95 -5.61
N PHE A 151 0.50 -6.90 -6.26
CA PHE A 151 -0.16 -5.78 -5.58
C PHE A 151 -1.48 -5.45 -6.29
N GLU A 152 -2.49 -6.26 -6.01
CA GLU A 152 -3.81 -6.24 -6.67
C GLU A 152 -4.88 -6.86 -5.77
N ASP A 153 -6.16 -6.70 -6.12
CA ASP A 153 -7.25 -7.38 -5.43
C ASP A 153 -7.28 -8.85 -5.90
N VAL A 154 -6.74 -9.75 -5.08
CA VAL A 154 -6.58 -11.17 -5.46
C VAL A 154 -7.77 -12.05 -5.08
N ASN A 155 -8.77 -11.46 -4.42
CA ASN A 155 -9.92 -12.17 -3.87
C ASN A 155 -11.28 -11.54 -4.24
N ASN A 156 -11.23 -10.50 -5.10
CA ASN A 156 -12.35 -9.71 -5.60
C ASN A 156 -13.24 -9.14 -4.50
N ASP A 157 -12.64 -8.69 -3.39
CA ASP A 157 -13.37 -8.13 -2.25
C ASP A 157 -13.35 -6.59 -2.18
N GLY A 158 -12.72 -5.97 -3.19
CA GLY A 158 -12.57 -4.53 -3.36
C GLY A 158 -11.37 -3.94 -2.60
N ILE A 159 -10.56 -4.76 -1.94
CA ILE A 159 -9.36 -4.33 -1.20
C ILE A 159 -8.13 -4.80 -1.97
N ILE A 160 -7.18 -3.89 -2.18
CA ILE A 160 -5.88 -4.27 -2.74
C ILE A 160 -5.13 -5.09 -1.70
N ASP A 161 -4.61 -6.24 -2.13
CA ASP A 161 -3.73 -7.10 -1.34
C ASP A 161 -2.30 -6.97 -1.84
N ASN A 162 -1.35 -7.14 -0.92
CA ASN A 162 0.02 -7.48 -1.26
C ASN A 162 0.24 -8.97 -1.02
N VAL A 163 0.64 -9.70 -2.06
CA VAL A 163 1.02 -11.10 -1.97
C VAL A 163 2.52 -11.18 -2.17
N GLU A 164 3.26 -11.39 -1.08
CA GLU A 164 4.72 -11.40 -1.13
C GLU A 164 5.34 -12.31 -0.07
N VAL A 165 6.61 -12.65 -0.29
CA VAL A 165 7.43 -13.34 0.68
C VAL A 165 8.17 -12.31 1.51
N ILE A 166 7.98 -12.38 2.83
CA ILE A 166 8.72 -11.56 3.78
C ILE A 166 9.66 -12.48 4.54
N PRO A 167 10.98 -12.34 4.36
CA PRO A 167 11.96 -13.11 5.14
C PRO A 167 11.76 -12.87 6.63
N SER A 168 11.76 -13.95 7.41
CA SER A 168 11.64 -13.89 8.86
C SER A 168 12.65 -14.81 9.51
N GLY A 169 13.46 -14.27 10.43
CA GLY A 169 14.44 -15.02 11.18
C GLY A 169 14.12 -15.02 12.67
N LEU A 170 14.66 -16.01 13.38
CA LEU A 170 14.71 -15.94 14.84
C LEU A 170 15.74 -14.88 15.27
N PRO A 171 15.46 -14.11 16.33
CA PRO A 171 16.50 -13.35 17.02
C PRO A 171 17.69 -14.27 17.33
N ASP A 172 18.90 -13.81 17.04
CA ASP A 172 20.17 -14.50 17.34
C ASP A 172 20.40 -15.86 16.66
N SER A 173 19.62 -16.22 15.62
CA SER A 173 19.87 -17.44 14.84
C SER A 173 20.24 -17.12 13.39
N ARG A 174 21.08 -17.96 12.79
CA ARG A 174 21.32 -17.97 11.32
C ARG A 174 20.20 -18.69 10.55
N VAL A 175 19.13 -19.12 11.23
CA VAL A 175 17.99 -19.78 10.61
C VAL A 175 16.97 -18.72 10.23
N TYR A 176 16.84 -18.52 8.94
CA TYR A 176 15.81 -17.70 8.32
C TYR A 176 14.82 -18.63 7.62
N GLY A 177 13.56 -18.25 7.64
CA GLY A 177 12.55 -18.84 6.79
C GLY A 177 11.79 -17.77 6.04
N ASP A 178 11.26 -18.17 4.90
CA ASP A 178 10.43 -17.33 4.07
C ASP A 178 8.98 -17.55 4.46
N ILE A 179 8.27 -16.44 4.67
CA ILE A 179 6.84 -16.47 4.95
C ILE A 179 6.14 -15.73 3.81
N LEU A 180 5.41 -16.47 2.99
CA LEU A 180 4.43 -15.90 2.09
C LEU A 180 3.28 -15.31 2.91
N HIS A 181 2.98 -14.04 2.65
CA HIS A 181 1.85 -13.35 3.23
C HIS A 181 0.88 -12.90 2.13
N VAL A 182 -0.42 -12.91 2.46
CA VAL A 182 -1.44 -12.13 1.77
C VAL A 182 -1.87 -11.02 2.72
N LEU A 183 -1.48 -9.79 2.42
CA LEU A 183 -1.60 -8.63 3.29
C LEU A 183 -2.57 -7.60 2.67
N PRO A 184 -3.81 -7.54 3.17
CA PRO A 184 -4.76 -6.54 2.69
C PRO A 184 -4.31 -5.14 3.12
N ILE A 185 -4.34 -4.19 2.19
CA ILE A 185 -3.99 -2.79 2.45
C ILE A 185 -5.11 -2.14 3.26
N THR A 186 -5.03 -2.35 4.58
CA THR A 186 -5.98 -1.88 5.58
C THR A 186 -5.23 -1.40 6.82
N ARG A 187 -5.86 -0.55 7.64
CA ARG A 187 -5.26 -0.11 8.91
C ARG A 187 -5.03 -1.25 9.91
N ALA A 188 -5.86 -2.30 9.87
CA ALA A 188 -5.76 -3.42 10.80
C ALA A 188 -4.55 -4.31 10.51
N LYS A 189 -4.02 -4.30 9.27
CA LYS A 189 -2.82 -5.05 8.84
C LYS A 189 -2.89 -6.54 9.19
N LYS A 190 -4.09 -7.11 9.19
CA LYS A 190 -4.32 -8.52 9.51
C LYS A 190 -4.12 -9.35 8.24
N PRO A 191 -3.12 -10.24 8.19
CA PRO A 191 -2.91 -11.10 7.02
C PRO A 191 -4.12 -12.02 6.78
N LEU A 192 -4.50 -12.21 5.51
CA LEU A 192 -5.53 -13.16 5.08
C LEU A 192 -4.97 -14.58 5.00
N LEU A 193 -3.67 -14.70 4.71
CA LEU A 193 -2.95 -15.96 4.63
C LEU A 193 -1.49 -15.72 5.06
N ARG A 194 -0.93 -16.71 5.75
CA ARG A 194 0.50 -16.80 6.07
C ARG A 194 0.95 -18.24 5.90
N VAL A 195 1.97 -18.45 5.09
CA VAL A 195 2.55 -19.78 4.84
C VAL A 195 4.05 -19.66 4.98
N ALA A 196 4.61 -20.30 5.98
CA ALA A 196 6.04 -20.49 6.06
C ALA A 196 6.41 -21.72 5.24
N TYR A 197 7.46 -21.61 4.43
CA TYR A 197 8.04 -22.74 3.73
C TYR A 197 9.56 -22.64 3.77
N ASN A 198 10.20 -23.78 3.59
CA ASN A 198 11.65 -23.84 3.65
C ASN A 198 12.24 -23.37 2.32
N ASN A 199 12.99 -22.27 2.35
CA ASN A 199 13.77 -21.78 1.21
C ASN A 199 15.27 -21.74 1.54
N SER A 200 15.73 -22.66 2.38
CA SER A 200 17.16 -22.79 2.69
C SER A 200 17.93 -23.00 1.38
N LYS A 201 18.93 -22.16 1.11
CA LYS A 201 19.84 -22.33 -0.04
C LYS A 201 20.59 -23.67 -0.05
N ASP A 202 20.62 -24.34 1.10
CA ASP A 202 21.22 -25.66 1.27
C ASP A 202 20.26 -26.82 0.93
N ASP A 203 18.96 -26.54 0.70
CA ASP A 203 18.01 -27.54 0.22
C ASP A 203 18.01 -27.66 -1.30
N ILE A 204 17.68 -28.86 -1.77
CA ILE A 204 17.82 -29.27 -3.18
C ILE A 204 16.74 -28.62 -4.07
N GLU A 205 15.64 -28.17 -3.49
CA GLU A 205 14.48 -27.63 -4.20
C GLU A 205 14.16 -26.22 -3.68
N GLU A 206 14.30 -25.21 -4.54
CA GLU A 206 13.88 -23.83 -4.25
C GLU A 206 12.35 -23.76 -4.22
N TRP A 207 11.78 -23.17 -3.17
CA TRP A 207 10.33 -23.02 -3.02
C TRP A 207 9.87 -21.64 -3.42
N SER A 208 8.73 -21.57 -4.10
CA SER A 208 8.11 -20.31 -4.51
C SER A 208 6.58 -20.41 -4.47
N TRP A 209 5.92 -19.40 -5.02
CA TRP A 209 4.48 -19.30 -5.10
C TRP A 209 4.05 -18.70 -6.44
N GLU A 210 2.80 -18.96 -6.82
CA GLU A 210 2.16 -18.31 -7.96
C GLU A 210 0.67 -18.04 -7.66
N LEU A 211 0.13 -17.00 -8.31
CA LEU A 211 -1.31 -16.77 -8.38
C LEU A 211 -1.86 -17.53 -9.58
N VAL A 212 -2.91 -18.32 -9.34
CA VAL A 212 -3.61 -19.08 -10.36
C VAL A 212 -5.02 -18.54 -10.47
N GLU A 213 -5.37 -17.96 -11.62
CA GLU A 213 -6.74 -17.49 -11.87
C GLU A 213 -7.72 -18.65 -11.67
N THR A 214 -8.71 -18.42 -10.81
CA THR A 214 -9.89 -19.26 -10.80
C THR A 214 -10.74 -18.87 -12.00
N GLY A 215 -11.64 -19.74 -12.48
CA GLY A 215 -12.55 -19.38 -13.58
C GLY A 215 -13.48 -18.17 -13.30
N THR A 216 -13.33 -17.52 -12.15
CA THR A 216 -13.96 -16.24 -11.79
C THR A 216 -12.93 -15.12 -11.87
N PRO A 217 -13.14 -14.09 -12.72
CA PRO A 217 -12.23 -12.96 -12.85
C PRO A 217 -11.93 -12.28 -11.51
N GLY A 218 -10.65 -11.96 -11.27
CA GLY A 218 -10.19 -11.27 -10.05
C GLY A 218 -10.11 -12.14 -8.80
N ILE A 219 -10.41 -13.44 -8.88
CA ILE A 219 -10.23 -14.37 -7.76
C ILE A 219 -9.12 -15.35 -8.14
N PHE A 220 -8.10 -15.41 -7.30
CA PHE A 220 -6.92 -16.25 -7.50
C PHE A 220 -6.80 -17.29 -6.40
N ASP A 221 -6.50 -18.52 -6.80
CA ASP A 221 -5.90 -19.53 -5.93
C ASP A 221 -4.42 -19.21 -5.74
N ILE A 222 -3.87 -19.54 -4.58
CA ILE A 222 -2.44 -19.36 -4.27
C ILE A 222 -1.81 -20.74 -4.20
N SER A 223 -0.93 -21.02 -5.16
CA SER A 223 -0.15 -22.26 -5.20
C SER A 223 1.22 -22.02 -4.59
N VAL A 224 1.67 -22.93 -3.72
CA VAL A 224 2.98 -22.92 -3.09
C VAL A 224 3.64 -24.27 -3.31
N GLY A 225 4.93 -24.28 -3.66
CA GLY A 225 5.70 -25.51 -3.83
C GLY A 225 7.05 -25.29 -4.52
N PRO A 226 7.77 -26.38 -4.83
CA PRO A 226 9.04 -26.35 -5.53
C PRO A 226 8.95 -25.68 -6.90
N VAL A 227 9.95 -24.87 -7.25
CA VAL A 227 10.13 -24.32 -8.60
C VAL A 227 10.52 -25.46 -9.55
N VAL A 228 9.75 -25.63 -10.62
CA VAL A 228 10.02 -26.64 -11.68
C VAL A 228 10.57 -26.05 -12.96
N ASP A 229 10.50 -24.74 -13.12
CA ASP A 229 11.09 -24.00 -14.24
C ASP A 229 11.54 -22.62 -13.75
N GLU A 230 12.86 -22.46 -13.59
CA GLU A 230 13.49 -21.21 -13.15
C GLU A 230 13.20 -20.03 -14.10
N LYS A 231 13.02 -20.29 -15.41
CA LYS A 231 12.80 -19.21 -16.39
C LYS A 231 11.41 -18.61 -16.27
N THR A 232 10.43 -19.44 -15.96
CA THR A 232 9.03 -19.03 -15.83
C THR A 232 8.60 -18.82 -14.38
N ALA A 233 9.46 -19.17 -13.42
CA ALA A 233 9.15 -19.27 -12.00
C ALA A 233 7.93 -20.16 -11.71
N LYS A 234 7.67 -21.14 -12.58
CA LYS A 234 6.53 -22.04 -12.44
C LYS A 234 6.76 -22.97 -11.26
N VAL A 235 5.73 -23.16 -10.44
CA VAL A 235 5.77 -24.05 -9.29
C VAL A 235 5.06 -25.36 -9.56
N LYS A 236 5.51 -26.44 -8.93
CA LYS A 236 4.73 -27.68 -8.77
C LYS A 236 3.93 -27.52 -7.47
N PRO A 237 2.58 -27.40 -7.54
CA PRO A 237 1.80 -27.13 -6.35
C PRO A 237 1.87 -28.29 -5.36
N GLU A 238 2.36 -28.01 -4.15
CA GLU A 238 2.26 -28.93 -3.00
C GLU A 238 1.21 -28.45 -1.99
N ALA A 239 0.97 -27.15 -1.93
CA ALA A 239 -0.12 -26.55 -1.21
C ALA A 239 -0.90 -25.60 -2.12
N VAL A 240 -2.22 -25.73 -2.16
CA VAL A 240 -3.11 -24.82 -2.88
C VAL A 240 -4.09 -24.22 -1.88
N TYR A 241 -4.11 -22.89 -1.81
CA TYR A 241 -5.01 -22.13 -0.95
C TYR A 241 -6.06 -21.44 -1.81
N ARG A 242 -7.32 -21.79 -1.58
CA ARG A 242 -8.46 -21.29 -2.34
C ARG A 242 -9.21 -20.25 -1.56
N TRP A 243 -9.64 -19.18 -2.22
CA TRP A 243 -10.47 -18.17 -1.58
C TRP A 243 -11.88 -18.71 -1.33
N SER A 244 -12.30 -18.72 -0.07
CA SER A 244 -13.68 -19.03 0.33
C SER A 244 -14.47 -17.73 0.48
N VAL A 245 -15.38 -17.47 -0.46
CA VAL A 245 -16.21 -16.25 -0.45
C VAL A 245 -17.08 -16.16 0.81
N SER A 246 -17.68 -17.28 1.24
CA SER A 246 -18.50 -17.35 2.46
C SER A 246 -17.65 -17.23 3.72
N GLY A 247 -16.47 -17.85 3.74
CA GLY A 247 -15.53 -17.81 4.86
C GLY A 247 -14.71 -16.52 4.94
N ARG A 248 -14.65 -15.73 3.86
CA ARG A 248 -13.78 -14.56 3.68
C ARG A 248 -12.34 -14.83 4.09
N LYS A 249 -11.83 -15.98 3.66
CA LYS A 249 -10.49 -16.46 4.00
C LYS A 249 -9.99 -17.43 2.94
N TYR A 250 -8.67 -17.56 2.87
CA TYR A 250 -8.03 -18.64 2.13
C TYR A 250 -8.15 -19.97 2.90
N GLU A 251 -8.58 -21.02 2.21
CA GLU A 251 -8.73 -22.39 2.69
C GLU A 251 -7.78 -23.32 1.96
N GLY A 252 -7.08 -24.18 2.70
CA GLY A 252 -6.03 -25.03 2.13
C GLY A 252 -5.39 -25.91 3.20
N PRO A 253 -4.38 -26.72 2.83
CA PRO A 253 -3.69 -27.59 3.76
C PRO A 253 -2.98 -26.79 4.85
N LYS A 254 -2.86 -27.37 6.05
CA LYS A 254 -2.17 -26.72 7.18
C LYS A 254 -0.67 -26.90 7.18
N GLY A 255 -0.14 -27.93 6.52
CA GLY A 255 1.26 -28.31 6.68
C GLY A 255 1.56 -28.75 8.13
N GLY A 256 2.84 -28.73 8.52
CA GLY A 256 3.24 -29.05 9.89
C GLY A 256 4.75 -29.04 10.12
N ILE A 257 5.15 -29.21 11.38
CA ILE A 257 6.57 -29.39 11.74
C ILE A 257 7.07 -30.69 11.09
N GLY A 258 8.22 -30.61 10.40
CA GLY A 258 8.79 -31.72 9.62
C GLY A 258 8.13 -31.93 8.25
N GLN A 259 7.25 -31.00 7.83
CA GLN A 259 6.78 -30.92 6.45
C GLN A 259 7.46 -29.73 5.76
N PRO A 260 7.46 -29.69 4.41
CA PRO A 260 8.12 -28.62 3.66
C PRO A 260 7.48 -27.22 3.82
N PHE A 261 6.28 -27.17 4.37
CA PHE A 261 5.56 -25.93 4.66
C PHE A 261 4.69 -26.05 5.93
N ILE A 262 4.33 -24.91 6.49
CA ILE A 262 3.31 -24.78 7.54
C ILE A 262 2.49 -23.51 7.35
N ARG A 263 1.18 -23.63 7.51
CA ARG A 263 0.24 -22.51 7.54
C ARG A 263 0.23 -21.91 8.93
N LEU A 264 0.46 -20.60 9.01
CA LEU A 264 0.51 -19.86 10.26
C LEU A 264 -0.85 -19.19 10.53
N ASP A 265 -1.84 -20.00 10.93
CA ASP A 265 -3.16 -19.51 11.33
C ASP A 265 -3.14 -18.92 12.74
N GLY A 266 -3.42 -17.62 12.86
CA GLY A 266 -3.59 -16.95 14.15
C GLY A 266 -2.29 -16.67 14.91
N GLU A 267 -2.42 -15.99 16.05
CA GLU A 267 -1.33 -15.59 16.94
C GLU A 267 -0.87 -16.75 17.82
N HIS A 268 -0.53 -17.92 17.28
CA HIS A 268 0.22 -18.87 18.09
C HIS A 268 1.66 -18.36 18.16
N PRO A 269 2.08 -17.65 19.23
CA PRO A 269 3.44 -17.15 19.32
C PRO A 269 4.33 -18.40 19.42
N GLY A 270 5.39 -18.49 18.63
CA GLY A 270 6.26 -19.67 18.65
C GLY A 270 6.05 -20.68 17.52
N LEU A 271 4.92 -20.69 16.80
CA LEU A 271 4.68 -21.75 15.80
C LEU A 271 5.66 -21.67 14.63
N PHE A 272 6.00 -20.46 14.19
CA PHE A 272 7.01 -20.27 13.16
C PHE A 272 8.39 -20.66 13.68
N GLU A 273 8.68 -20.33 14.93
CA GLU A 273 9.94 -20.64 15.58
C GLU A 273 10.15 -22.15 15.75
N ASP A 274 9.10 -22.88 16.11
CA ASP A 274 9.11 -24.33 16.23
C ASP A 274 9.23 -25.01 14.86
N TYR A 275 8.60 -24.45 13.84
CA TYR A 275 8.77 -24.89 12.46
C TYR A 275 10.23 -24.74 11.99
N LEU A 276 10.85 -23.57 12.21
CA LEU A 276 12.25 -23.34 11.85
C LEU A 276 13.20 -24.28 12.60
N LYS A 277 12.95 -24.55 13.88
CA LYS A 277 13.73 -25.53 14.66
C LYS A 277 13.59 -26.94 14.09
N GLY A 278 12.38 -27.33 13.69
CA GLY A 278 12.11 -28.62 13.05
C GLY A 278 12.93 -28.82 11.78
N ILE A 279 12.90 -27.84 10.87
CA ILE A 279 13.71 -27.85 9.65
C ILE A 279 15.20 -27.96 9.97
N SER A 280 15.70 -27.15 10.91
CA SER A 280 17.12 -27.16 11.26
C SER A 280 17.60 -28.52 11.80
N GLN A 281 16.77 -29.19 12.60
CA GLN A 281 17.09 -30.53 13.12
C GLN A 281 17.09 -31.59 12.02
N GLU A 282 16.17 -31.50 11.05
CA GLU A 282 16.10 -32.42 9.93
C GLU A 282 17.30 -32.25 8.99
N ASN A 283 17.68 -31.01 8.69
CA ASN A 283 18.86 -30.72 7.87
C ASN A 283 20.17 -31.18 8.53
N ARG A 284 20.26 -31.20 9.87
CA ARG A 284 21.41 -31.80 10.59
C ARG A 284 21.47 -33.33 10.54
N LYS A 285 20.33 -34.00 10.29
CA LYS A 285 20.26 -35.47 10.21
C LYS A 285 20.64 -36.00 8.83
N LYS A 286 20.58 -35.18 7.79
CA LYS A 286 21.12 -35.53 6.47
C LYS A 286 22.64 -35.69 6.62
N PRO A 287 23.23 -36.90 6.41
CA PRO A 287 24.67 -37.09 6.54
C PRO A 287 25.41 -36.17 5.57
N ASP A 288 26.67 -35.82 5.86
CA ASP A 288 27.62 -35.06 5.00
C ASP A 288 27.90 -35.69 3.61
N GLY A 289 27.02 -36.57 3.12
CA GLY A 289 27.07 -37.21 1.82
C GLY A 289 26.83 -36.22 0.68
N LYS A 290 27.93 -35.61 0.25
CA LYS A 290 28.12 -34.89 -1.03
C LYS A 290 27.18 -33.69 -1.22
N ARG A 291 27.59 -32.55 -0.65
CA ARG A 291 27.39 -31.26 -1.32
C ARG A 291 28.02 -31.37 -2.72
N LYS A 292 27.19 -31.40 -3.76
CA LYS A 292 27.61 -31.27 -5.15
C LYS A 292 27.91 -29.82 -5.46
#